data_AF-A0A534BFN3-F1
#
_entry.id   AF-A0A534BFN3-F1
#
_cell.length_a   1.000
_cell.length_b   1.000
_cell.length_c   1.000
_cell.angle_alpha   90.00
_cell.angle_beta   90.00
_cell.angle_gamma   90.00
#
_symmetry.space_group_name_H-M   'P 1'
#
loop_
_entity.id
_entity.type
_entity.pdbx_description
1 polymer ?
#
loop_
_entity_poly.entity_id
_entity_poly.type
_entity_poly.pdbx_seq_one_letter_code
_entity_poly.pdbx_strand_id
1 'polypeptide(L)'
;MNAESQARLYSREPTGPKLEVLGPRVERSEEVLTPLALQLLASLHRRFNARRLELLNARAQRQALLDDGALPEFLADTAAVRAGDWRIAPVPADLADRRVEITGPVDRKMVINALNAPVRAFMADFEDSCSPTWENVIRGQVNLNDAVRRTISYEDPATGRVYRLAEHTATLIVRPRGWHLPEKHLRINGETVSGALCDFALFLANNHEALARRGTGPYFYLPKIESHLEARLWNEVFLAAQEALGIARGTIKATVLIETVLAAFEMDEILYELREHSAGLNCGRWDYIFSFIKKFRNRSDFLLPDRATVTMERHFLKSYVDLLIKTCHRRGAHAMGGMAAQIPIRDDPQANEAAMARVRADKLREARAGHDGTWIAHPGLAQIAREPFDAVMPGPNQLGVLRAEVDVTPRDLLTVPEGEITEGGLRGCIRVGVQYLESWLRGNGCVPLYHLMEDAA
;
A
#
# COMPACT_ATOMS: atom_id res chain seq x y z
N MET A 1 28.26 34.85 -10.60
CA MET A 1 27.49 35.85 -9.83
C MET A 1 26.02 35.56 -10.07
N ASN A 2 25.20 35.08 -9.15
CA ASN A 2 25.25 35.19 -7.68
C ASN A 2 25.18 33.82 -6.99
N ALA A 3 26.14 33.59 -6.10
CA ALA A 3 26.20 32.46 -5.18
C ALA A 3 25.38 32.71 -3.89
N GLU A 4 24.44 33.66 -3.92
CA GLU A 4 23.65 34.09 -2.75
C GLU A 4 22.22 33.53 -2.71
N SER A 5 21.78 32.73 -3.69
CA SER A 5 20.46 32.08 -3.64
C SER A 5 20.45 30.70 -2.96
N GLN A 6 21.59 30.19 -2.48
CA GLN A 6 21.67 28.97 -1.65
C GLN A 6 21.63 29.25 -0.14
N ALA A 7 21.60 30.52 0.27
CA ALA A 7 21.65 30.93 1.66
C ALA A 7 20.26 31.22 2.26
N ARG A 8 19.31 30.30 2.07
CA ARG A 8 18.11 30.16 2.92
C ARG A 8 17.66 28.70 2.98
N LEU A 9 18.54 27.82 3.45
CA LEU A 9 18.14 26.48 3.92
C LEU A 9 18.00 26.57 5.45
N TYR A 10 16.77 26.92 5.85
CA TYR A 10 16.25 27.33 7.16
C TYR A 10 16.40 26.24 8.26
N SER A 11 16.78 26.45 9.54
CA SER A 11 17.10 27.62 10.37
C SER A 11 18.43 27.42 11.13
N ARG A 12 19.17 28.50 11.38
CA ARG A 12 20.34 28.55 12.29
C ARG A 12 19.90 28.94 13.71
N GLU A 13 18.93 28.25 14.30
CA GLU A 13 18.82 28.33 15.75
C GLU A 13 19.87 27.40 16.38
N PRO A 14 20.52 27.78 17.51
CA PRO A 14 21.42 26.89 18.25
C PRO A 14 20.71 25.63 18.80
N THR A 15 19.39 25.59 18.66
CA THR A 15 18.42 24.58 19.10
C THR A 15 17.85 23.79 17.91
N GLY A 16 18.71 23.28 17.03
CA GLY A 16 18.29 22.30 16.02
C GLY A 16 17.57 21.09 16.66
N PRO A 17 16.64 20.42 15.96
CA PRO A 17 15.94 19.28 16.52
C PRO A 17 16.95 18.23 16.96
N LYS A 18 16.84 17.76 18.20
CA LYS A 18 17.71 16.69 18.70
C LYS A 18 17.24 15.38 18.07
N LEU A 19 17.82 15.05 16.92
CA LEU A 19 17.62 13.78 16.24
C LEU A 19 18.61 12.76 16.79
N GLU A 20 18.10 11.63 17.25
CA GLU A 20 18.87 10.54 17.83
C GLU A 20 18.64 9.27 17.01
N VAL A 21 19.72 8.72 16.44
CA VAL A 21 19.72 7.40 15.81
C VAL A 21 20.15 6.39 16.87
N LEU A 22 19.18 5.61 17.34
CA LEU A 22 19.35 4.59 18.38
C LEU A 22 19.58 3.19 17.79
N GLY A 23 19.30 3.02 16.49
CA GLY A 23 19.48 1.75 15.81
C GLY A 23 20.94 1.34 15.70
N PRO A 24 21.25 0.03 15.68
CA PRO A 24 22.61 -0.44 15.47
C PRO A 24 23.13 0.01 14.09
N ARG A 25 24.46 0.03 13.93
CA ARG A 25 25.08 0.33 12.64
C ARG A 25 24.66 -0.72 11.62
N VAL A 26 24.10 -0.28 10.50
CA VAL A 26 23.80 -1.09 9.33
C VAL A 26 24.77 -0.69 8.22
N GLU A 27 25.28 -1.66 7.48
CA GLU A 27 26.14 -1.42 6.33
C GLU A 27 25.48 -0.46 5.33
N ARG A 28 26.23 0.53 4.84
CA ARG A 28 25.77 1.58 3.91
C ARG A 28 24.64 2.47 4.43
N SER A 29 24.33 2.43 5.73
CA SER A 29 23.26 3.26 6.33
C SER A 29 23.47 4.77 6.12
N GLU A 30 24.72 5.23 6.03
CA GLU A 30 25.09 6.61 5.74
C GLU A 30 24.62 7.11 4.35
N GLU A 31 24.37 6.19 3.40
CA GLU A 31 23.87 6.53 2.06
C GLU A 31 22.38 6.87 2.05
N VAL A 32 21.64 6.51 3.10
CA VAL A 32 20.19 6.73 3.21
C VAL A 32 19.81 7.60 4.40
N LEU A 33 20.58 7.54 5.49
CA LEU A 33 20.48 8.44 6.64
C LEU A 33 21.29 9.73 6.37
N THR A 34 21.11 10.30 5.18
CA THR A 34 21.82 11.51 4.75
C THR A 34 21.33 12.72 5.55
N PRO A 35 22.13 13.80 5.67
CA PRO A 35 21.69 15.02 6.34
C PRO A 35 20.36 15.56 5.79
N LEU A 36 20.17 15.51 4.46
CA LEU A 36 18.93 15.94 3.82
C LEU A 36 17.73 15.08 4.25
N ALA A 37 17.87 13.76 4.23
CA ALA A 37 16.80 12.84 4.59
C ALA A 37 16.41 12.96 6.07
N LEU A 38 17.40 13.06 6.96
CA LEU A 38 17.18 13.23 8.39
C LEU A 38 16.57 14.59 8.73
N GLN A 39 16.97 15.66 8.03
CA GLN A 39 16.37 16.99 8.20
C GLN A 39 14.92 17.04 7.71
N LEU A 40 14.62 16.43 6.56
CA LEU A 40 13.26 16.31 6.06
C LEU A 40 12.39 15.55 7.08
N LEU A 41 12.86 14.38 7.55
CA LEU A 41 12.16 13.59 8.56
C LEU A 41 11.92 14.39 9.84
N ALA A 42 12.92 15.13 10.34
CA ALA A 42 12.79 15.98 11.51
C ALA A 42 11.77 17.11 11.32
N SER A 43 11.74 17.71 10.14
CA SER A 43 10.75 18.75 9.79
C SER A 43 9.33 18.18 9.77
N LEU A 44 9.12 17.07 9.05
CA LEU A 44 7.83 16.42 8.94
C LEU A 44 7.32 15.91 10.29
N HIS A 45 8.18 15.30 11.09
CA HIS A 45 7.83 14.83 12.43
C HIS A 45 7.32 15.97 13.31
N ARG A 46 8.07 17.10 13.42
CA ARG A 46 7.64 18.24 14.24
C ARG A 46 6.31 18.83 13.78
N ARG A 47 6.07 18.88 12.48
CA ARG A 47 4.86 19.47 11.91
C ARG A 47 3.63 18.56 12.05
N PHE A 48 3.81 17.25 11.95
CA PHE A 48 2.70 16.32 11.71
C PHE A 48 2.53 15.20 12.75
N ASN A 49 3.52 14.93 13.60
CA ASN A 49 3.42 13.83 14.57
C ASN A 49 2.28 14.04 15.58
N ALA A 50 2.09 15.27 16.08
CA ALA A 50 0.96 15.59 16.95
C ALA A 50 -0.38 15.29 16.27
N ARG A 51 -0.57 15.76 15.03
CA ARG A 51 -1.79 15.49 14.26
C ARG A 51 -2.00 14.00 13.99
N ARG A 52 -0.92 13.25 13.69
CA ARG A 52 -0.98 11.79 13.56
C ARG A 52 -1.50 11.14 14.83
N LEU A 53 -0.97 11.52 16.00
CA LEU A 53 -1.38 10.96 17.29
C LEU A 53 -2.84 11.32 17.63
N GLU A 54 -3.28 12.54 17.31
CA GLU A 54 -4.69 12.93 17.41
C GLU A 54 -5.61 12.04 16.58
N LEU A 55 -5.23 11.72 15.33
CA LEU A 55 -6.02 10.84 14.46
C LEU A 55 -6.04 9.39 14.97
N LEU A 56 -4.92 8.88 15.50
CA LEU A 56 -4.90 7.57 16.15
C LEU A 56 -5.80 7.52 17.39
N ASN A 57 -5.86 8.61 18.16
CA ASN A 57 -6.81 8.73 19.26
C ASN A 57 -8.27 8.82 18.76
N ALA A 58 -8.52 9.52 17.65
CA ALA A 58 -9.83 9.57 17.02
C ALA A 58 -10.31 8.19 16.54
N ARG A 59 -9.40 7.30 16.09
CA ARG A 59 -9.74 5.89 15.81
C ARG A 59 -10.26 5.17 17.06
N ALA A 60 -9.64 5.40 18.22
CA ALA A 60 -10.07 4.80 19.48
C ALA A 60 -11.43 5.34 19.93
N GLN A 61 -11.67 6.65 19.78
CA GLN A 61 -12.98 7.26 20.06
C GLN A 61 -14.07 6.71 19.13
N ARG A 62 -13.78 6.60 17.82
CA ARG A 62 -14.70 5.99 16.85
C ARG A 62 -14.99 4.54 17.21
N GLN A 63 -13.99 3.81 17.68
CA GLN A 63 -14.19 2.44 18.14
C GLN A 63 -15.12 2.35 19.35
N ALA A 64 -14.99 3.24 20.33
CA ALA A 64 -15.89 3.27 21.49
C ALA A 64 -17.35 3.47 21.05
N LEU A 65 -17.61 4.34 20.08
CA LEU A 65 -18.95 4.53 19.51
C LEU A 65 -19.50 3.25 18.85
N LEU A 66 -18.66 2.52 18.12
CA LEU A 66 -19.05 1.24 17.50
C LEU A 66 -19.35 0.18 18.56
N ASP A 67 -18.54 0.14 19.63
CA ASP A 67 -18.75 -0.76 20.77
C ASP A 67 -20.07 -0.43 21.50
N ASP A 68 -20.47 0.83 21.55
CA ASP A 68 -21.76 1.31 22.09
C ASP A 68 -22.95 1.11 21.13
N GLY A 69 -22.73 0.46 19.99
CA GLY A 69 -23.78 0.03 19.06
C GLY A 69 -23.97 0.91 17.82
N ALA A 70 -23.21 2.00 17.67
CA ALA A 70 -23.23 2.77 16.44
C ALA A 70 -22.76 1.94 15.24
N LEU A 71 -23.26 2.26 14.05
CA LEU A 71 -22.78 1.71 12.78
C LEU A 71 -22.20 2.82 11.90
N PRO A 72 -21.22 2.51 11.04
CA PRO A 72 -20.73 3.48 10.07
C PRO A 72 -21.80 3.79 9.03
N GLU A 73 -21.84 5.05 8.62
CA GLU A 73 -22.78 5.62 7.64
C GLU A 73 -21.98 6.49 6.68
N PHE A 74 -22.54 6.75 5.49
CA PHE A 74 -21.98 7.79 4.62
C PHE A 74 -22.15 9.16 5.28
N LEU A 75 -21.07 9.93 5.40
CA LEU A 75 -21.05 11.17 6.19
C LEU A 75 -21.99 12.24 5.60
N ALA A 76 -22.90 12.80 6.42
CA ALA A 76 -23.80 13.85 5.98
C ALA A 76 -23.07 15.17 5.65
N ASP A 77 -22.10 15.55 6.49
CA ASP A 77 -21.37 16.82 6.40
C ASP A 77 -20.56 16.96 5.10
N THR A 78 -20.18 15.86 4.47
CA THR A 78 -19.42 15.82 3.21
C THR A 78 -20.27 15.44 2.00
N ALA A 79 -21.60 15.44 2.12
CA ALA A 79 -22.51 15.13 1.00
C ALA A 79 -22.25 16.00 -0.23
N ALA A 80 -21.86 17.27 -0.04
CA ALA A 80 -21.50 18.17 -1.14
C ALA A 80 -20.25 17.71 -1.91
N VAL A 81 -19.26 17.08 -1.25
CA VAL A 81 -18.09 16.50 -1.91
C VAL A 81 -18.54 15.37 -2.84
N ARG A 82 -19.42 14.49 -2.35
CA ARG A 82 -19.92 13.36 -3.14
C ARG A 82 -20.78 13.79 -4.31
N ALA A 83 -21.67 14.76 -4.09
CA ALA A 83 -22.53 15.31 -5.14
C ALA A 83 -21.75 16.16 -6.17
N GLY A 84 -20.65 16.80 -5.77
CA GLY A 84 -19.87 17.70 -6.60
C GLY A 84 -19.28 17.07 -7.85
N ASP A 85 -19.08 17.90 -8.88
CA ASP A 85 -18.40 17.54 -10.13
C ASP A 85 -16.93 17.92 -10.06
N TRP A 86 -16.10 16.95 -9.69
CA TRP A 86 -14.66 17.08 -9.59
C TRP A 86 -13.99 15.74 -9.91
N ARG A 87 -12.72 15.83 -10.31
CA ARG A 87 -11.85 14.70 -10.64
C ARG A 87 -10.48 14.89 -10.01
N ILE A 88 -9.72 13.80 -9.88
CA ILE A 88 -8.32 13.86 -9.48
C ILE A 88 -7.47 14.52 -10.57
N ALA A 89 -6.31 15.05 -10.21
CA ALA A 89 -5.30 15.47 -11.15
C ALA A 89 -4.80 14.26 -11.96
N PRO A 90 -4.43 14.43 -13.24
CA PRO A 90 -3.98 13.33 -14.09
C PRO A 90 -2.83 12.54 -13.46
N VAL A 91 -2.84 11.23 -13.70
CA VAL A 91 -1.69 10.36 -13.39
C VAL A 91 -0.61 10.51 -14.46
N PRO A 92 0.68 10.37 -14.11
CA PRO A 92 1.77 10.36 -15.07
C PRO A 92 1.69 9.13 -16.00
N ALA A 93 2.38 9.21 -17.15
CA ALA A 93 2.28 8.21 -18.22
C ALA A 93 2.68 6.79 -17.78
N ASP A 94 3.66 6.67 -16.89
CA ASP A 94 4.14 5.41 -16.34
C ASP A 94 3.25 4.80 -15.23
N LEU A 95 2.13 5.48 -14.91
CA LEU A 95 1.02 4.98 -14.10
C LEU A 95 -0.30 4.87 -14.89
N ALA A 96 -0.31 5.15 -16.19
CA ALA A 96 -1.54 5.10 -16.98
C ALA A 96 -2.03 3.65 -17.21
N ASP A 97 -1.10 2.71 -17.45
CA ASP A 97 -1.37 1.27 -17.57
C ASP A 97 -0.78 0.53 -16.38
N ARG A 98 -1.67 0.01 -15.53
CA ARG A 98 -1.32 -0.70 -14.28
C ARG A 98 -1.93 -2.10 -14.24
N ARG A 99 -2.21 -2.69 -15.41
CA ARG A 99 -3.02 -3.91 -15.54
C ARG A 99 -2.60 -5.07 -14.62
N VAL A 100 -1.31 -5.23 -14.38
CA VAL A 100 -0.77 -6.15 -13.38
C VAL A 100 0.35 -5.44 -12.62
N GLU A 101 0.26 -5.49 -11.30
CA GLU A 101 1.33 -5.08 -10.39
C GLU A 101 1.78 -6.29 -9.56
N ILE A 102 3.07 -6.38 -9.28
CA ILE A 102 3.61 -7.34 -8.33
C ILE A 102 3.88 -6.65 -6.99
N THR A 103 3.61 -7.33 -5.88
CA THR A 103 3.99 -6.87 -4.55
C THR A 103 5.14 -7.71 -4.01
N GLY A 104 5.95 -7.14 -3.13
CA GLY A 104 7.00 -7.90 -2.48
C GLY A 104 7.89 -7.08 -1.55
N PRO A 105 8.70 -7.77 -0.73
CA PRO A 105 9.55 -7.12 0.25
C PRO A 105 10.68 -6.35 -0.42
N VAL A 106 11.28 -5.45 0.36
CA VAL A 106 12.46 -4.66 -0.03
C VAL A 106 13.79 -5.42 0.07
N ASP A 107 13.75 -6.76 0.11
CA ASP A 107 14.95 -7.60 -0.01
C ASP A 107 15.63 -7.39 -1.37
N ARG A 108 16.97 -7.42 -1.39
CA ARG A 108 17.75 -7.03 -2.55
C ARG A 108 17.50 -7.92 -3.77
N LYS A 109 17.44 -9.24 -3.57
CA LYS A 109 17.18 -10.20 -4.65
C LYS A 109 15.72 -10.09 -5.11
N MET A 110 14.79 -9.94 -4.17
CA MET A 110 13.36 -9.79 -4.48
C MET A 110 13.05 -8.52 -5.25
N VAL A 111 13.65 -7.38 -4.89
CA VAL A 111 13.52 -6.10 -5.63
C VAL A 111 13.94 -6.27 -7.10
N ILE A 112 15.08 -6.93 -7.36
CA ILE A 112 15.54 -7.18 -8.74
C ILE A 112 14.54 -8.07 -9.50
N ASN A 113 14.12 -9.18 -8.88
CA ASN A 113 13.21 -10.12 -9.52
C ASN A 113 11.84 -9.50 -9.82
N ALA A 114 11.31 -8.68 -8.90
CA ALA A 114 10.04 -8.01 -9.05
C ALA A 114 10.09 -6.92 -10.13
N LEU A 115 11.15 -6.10 -10.16
CA LEU A 115 11.35 -5.10 -11.21
C LEU A 115 11.52 -5.71 -12.61
N ASN A 116 12.12 -6.90 -12.69
CA ASN A 116 12.29 -7.65 -13.93
C ASN A 116 11.07 -8.50 -14.32
N ALA A 117 10.05 -8.60 -13.45
CA ALA A 117 8.86 -9.38 -13.77
C ALA A 117 8.09 -8.72 -14.92
N PRO A 118 7.38 -9.49 -15.77
CA PRO A 118 6.65 -8.97 -16.92
C PRO A 118 5.31 -8.33 -16.50
N VAL A 119 5.40 -7.34 -15.61
CA VAL A 119 4.29 -6.58 -15.02
C VAL A 119 4.49 -5.09 -15.27
N ARG A 120 3.48 -4.27 -14.97
CA ARG A 120 3.54 -2.82 -15.17
C ARG A 120 4.16 -2.08 -14.00
N ALA A 121 3.86 -2.49 -12.78
CA ALA A 121 4.40 -1.88 -11.57
C ALA A 121 4.86 -2.91 -10.54
N PHE A 122 5.80 -2.50 -9.70
CA PHE A 122 6.24 -3.22 -8.51
C PHE A 122 5.99 -2.35 -7.28
N MET A 123 5.15 -2.84 -6.37
CA MET A 123 4.99 -2.27 -5.05
C MET A 123 6.06 -2.84 -4.11
N ALA A 124 7.10 -2.05 -3.85
CA ALA A 124 8.14 -2.35 -2.88
C ALA A 124 7.66 -2.05 -1.47
N ASP A 125 7.70 -3.05 -0.61
CA ASP A 125 6.92 -3.03 0.63
C ASP A 125 7.78 -2.95 1.89
N PHE A 126 7.53 -1.90 2.69
CA PHE A 126 8.04 -1.75 4.06
C PHE A 126 6.99 -2.10 5.12
N GLU A 127 5.81 -2.53 4.69
CA GLU A 127 4.65 -2.77 5.55
C GLU A 127 4.42 -4.28 5.75
N ASP A 128 3.26 -4.84 5.40
CA ASP A 128 2.88 -6.17 5.86
C ASP A 128 3.79 -7.32 5.42
N SER A 129 4.41 -7.25 4.23
CA SER A 129 5.35 -8.28 3.79
C SER A 129 6.79 -8.06 4.31
N CYS A 130 6.99 -7.04 5.16
CA CYS A 130 8.26 -6.70 5.77
C CYS A 130 8.18 -6.86 7.28
N SER A 131 9.07 -7.69 7.86
CA SER A 131 9.37 -7.57 9.29
C SER A 131 10.21 -6.31 9.49
N PRO A 132 9.72 -5.27 10.20
CA PRO A 132 10.33 -3.95 10.23
C PRO A 132 11.47 -3.89 11.25
N THR A 133 12.41 -4.82 11.15
CA THR A 133 13.69 -4.71 11.83
C THR A 133 14.43 -3.48 11.31
N TRP A 134 15.26 -2.85 12.15
CA TRP A 134 16.07 -1.70 11.72
C TRP A 134 16.92 -2.03 10.50
N GLU A 135 17.48 -3.23 10.47
CA GLU A 135 18.30 -3.73 9.36
C GLU A 135 17.49 -3.84 8.07
N ASN A 136 16.28 -4.42 8.10
CA ASN A 136 15.43 -4.57 6.92
C ASN A 136 14.98 -3.21 6.37
N VAL A 137 14.58 -2.28 7.24
CA VAL A 137 14.16 -0.93 6.83
C VAL A 137 15.33 -0.19 6.17
N ILE A 138 16.50 -0.13 6.83
CA ILE A 138 17.65 0.61 6.29
C ILE A 138 18.21 -0.04 5.03
N ARG A 139 18.39 -1.38 5.01
CA ARG A 139 18.83 -2.07 3.78
C ARG A 139 17.82 -1.94 2.67
N GLY A 140 16.52 -1.95 2.98
CA GLY A 140 15.46 -1.72 2.00
C GLY A 140 15.61 -0.37 1.32
N GLN A 141 15.84 0.70 2.09
CA GLN A 141 16.10 2.04 1.55
C GLN A 141 17.35 2.06 0.66
N VAL A 142 18.43 1.37 1.06
CA VAL A 142 19.65 1.23 0.24
C VAL A 142 19.36 0.48 -1.07
N ASN A 143 18.59 -0.60 -1.00
CA ASN A 143 18.19 -1.38 -2.18
C ASN A 143 17.37 -0.53 -3.14
N LEU A 144 16.42 0.27 -2.64
CA LEU A 144 15.63 1.16 -3.48
C LEU A 144 16.46 2.31 -4.07
N ASN A 145 17.41 2.87 -3.33
CA ASN A 145 18.38 3.84 -3.86
C ASN A 145 19.16 3.29 -5.07
N ASP A 146 19.67 2.07 -4.93
CA ASP A 146 20.40 1.36 -5.99
C ASP A 146 19.48 1.00 -7.17
N ALA A 147 18.24 0.59 -6.90
CA ALA A 147 17.26 0.25 -7.93
C ALA A 147 16.87 1.47 -8.78
N VAL A 148 16.57 2.60 -8.14
CA VAL A 148 16.27 3.88 -8.82
C VAL A 148 17.48 4.33 -9.67
N ARG A 149 18.70 4.13 -9.18
CA ARG A 149 19.93 4.44 -9.94
C ARG A 149 20.29 3.38 -10.98
N ARG A 150 19.58 2.25 -11.01
CA ARG A 150 19.83 1.08 -11.87
C ARG A 150 21.21 0.44 -11.66
N THR A 151 21.74 0.56 -10.45
CA THR A 151 23.03 -0.03 -10.02
C THR A 151 22.84 -1.25 -9.12
N ILE A 152 21.60 -1.58 -8.75
CA ILE A 152 21.31 -2.75 -7.91
C ILE A 152 21.76 -4.05 -8.59
N SER A 153 22.52 -4.84 -7.85
CA SER A 153 22.94 -6.19 -8.24
C SER A 153 23.02 -7.09 -7.02
N TYR A 154 22.81 -8.37 -7.23
CA TYR A 154 22.91 -9.39 -6.19
C TYR A 154 23.61 -10.62 -6.74
N GLU A 155 24.62 -11.11 -6.04
CA GLU A 155 25.26 -12.39 -6.32
C GLU A 155 24.76 -13.40 -5.30
N ASP A 156 24.13 -14.47 -5.79
CA ASP A 156 23.59 -15.52 -4.96
C ASP A 156 24.75 -16.38 -4.41
N PRO A 157 24.98 -16.39 -3.09
CA PRO A 157 26.15 -17.04 -2.51
C PRO A 157 26.12 -18.57 -2.65
N ALA A 158 24.93 -19.16 -2.84
CA ALA A 158 24.79 -20.61 -3.01
C ALA A 158 25.03 -21.06 -4.45
N THR A 159 24.69 -20.22 -5.44
CA THR A 159 24.72 -20.60 -6.87
C THR A 159 25.76 -19.83 -7.69
N GLY A 160 26.35 -18.75 -7.16
CA GLY A 160 27.21 -17.82 -7.88
C GLY A 160 26.46 -17.00 -8.95
N ARG A 161 25.13 -17.14 -9.05
CA ARG A 161 24.36 -16.46 -10.08
C ARG A 161 24.23 -14.98 -9.75
N VAL A 162 24.56 -14.13 -10.71
CA VAL A 162 24.43 -12.67 -10.59
C VAL A 162 23.11 -12.20 -11.19
N TYR A 163 22.36 -11.43 -10.41
CA TYR A 163 21.09 -10.80 -10.75
C TYR A 163 21.31 -9.29 -10.91
N ARG A 164 20.77 -8.73 -11.98
CA ARG A 164 20.79 -7.29 -12.32
C ARG A 164 19.45 -6.90 -12.96
N LEU A 165 19.17 -5.60 -13.00
CA LEU A 165 17.99 -5.11 -13.71
C LEU A 165 18.08 -5.35 -15.22
N ALA A 166 16.98 -5.80 -15.81
CA ALA A 166 16.78 -5.81 -17.26
C ALA A 166 16.67 -4.37 -17.79
N GLU A 167 16.82 -4.16 -19.09
CA GLU A 167 16.75 -2.83 -19.72
C GLU A 167 15.42 -2.11 -19.42
N HIS A 168 14.32 -2.84 -19.54
CA HIS A 168 12.99 -2.36 -19.16
C HIS A 168 12.57 -3.01 -17.84
N THR A 169 12.08 -2.19 -16.92
CA THR A 169 11.67 -2.61 -15.58
C THR A 169 10.28 -2.08 -15.29
N ALA A 170 9.54 -2.76 -14.41
CA ALA A 170 8.28 -2.26 -13.87
C ALA A 170 8.46 -0.89 -13.18
N THR A 171 7.40 -0.08 -13.17
CA THR A 171 7.34 1.19 -12.43
C THR A 171 7.41 0.90 -10.92
N LEU A 172 8.35 1.53 -10.20
CA LEU A 172 8.49 1.37 -8.76
C LEU A 172 7.46 2.22 -8.01
N ILE A 173 6.74 1.61 -7.07
CA ILE A 173 5.82 2.27 -6.13
C ILE A 173 6.19 1.79 -4.73
N VAL A 174 6.27 2.67 -3.74
CA VAL A 174 6.70 2.31 -2.37
C VAL A 174 5.50 2.27 -1.43
N ARG A 175 5.33 1.16 -0.68
CA ARG A 175 4.36 1.09 0.43
C ARG A 175 5.09 1.33 1.76
N PRO A 176 4.94 2.50 2.40
CA PRO A 176 5.48 2.74 3.73
C PRO A 176 4.60 2.06 4.79
N ARG A 177 5.12 1.93 6.00
CA ARG A 177 4.34 1.47 7.15
C ARG A 177 3.09 2.33 7.40
N GLY A 178 2.03 1.72 7.92
CA GLY A 178 0.80 2.42 8.31
C GLY A 178 0.99 3.38 9.50
N TRP A 179 0.03 4.31 9.69
CA TRP A 179 0.14 5.39 10.70
C TRP A 179 0.37 4.94 12.14
N HIS A 180 -0.10 3.74 12.47
CA HIS A 180 -0.04 3.14 13.81
C HIS A 180 1.36 2.58 14.18
N LEU A 181 2.24 2.37 13.19
CA LEU A 181 3.55 1.77 13.44
C LEU A 181 4.59 2.84 13.81
N PRO A 182 5.37 2.63 14.90
CA PRO A 182 6.50 3.48 15.25
C PRO A 182 7.81 3.03 14.57
N GLU A 183 8.74 3.96 14.39
CA GLU A 183 10.16 3.68 14.17
C GLU A 183 10.93 3.92 15.47
N LYS A 184 11.05 2.86 16.28
CA LYS A 184 11.61 2.94 17.63
C LYS A 184 13.11 3.25 17.67
N HIS A 185 13.81 3.14 16.54
CA HIS A 185 15.26 3.38 16.45
C HIS A 185 15.59 4.84 16.11
N LEU A 186 14.59 5.69 15.91
CA LEU A 186 14.77 7.12 15.70
C LEU A 186 13.96 7.90 16.73
N ARG A 187 14.58 8.93 17.31
CA ARG A 187 13.90 9.93 18.14
C ARG A 187 14.15 11.32 17.63
N ILE A 188 13.14 12.17 17.72
CA ILE A 188 13.25 13.62 17.45
C ILE A 188 12.70 14.33 18.67
N ASN A 189 13.52 15.15 19.32
CA ASN A 189 13.18 15.83 20.57
C ASN A 189 12.69 14.86 21.67
N GLY A 190 13.28 13.66 21.71
CA GLY A 190 12.91 12.61 22.67
C GLY A 190 11.68 11.77 22.28
N GLU A 191 10.92 12.14 21.25
CA GLU A 191 9.74 11.42 20.80
C GLU A 191 10.09 10.35 19.74
N THR A 192 9.44 9.18 19.84
CA THR A 192 9.57 8.12 18.84
C THR A 192 8.95 8.54 17.52
N VAL A 193 9.68 8.31 16.44
CA VAL A 193 9.26 8.70 15.07
C VAL A 193 8.16 7.78 14.55
N SER A 194 7.32 8.30 13.64
CA SER A 194 6.36 7.49 12.89
C SER A 194 7.08 6.63 11.84
N GLY A 195 6.76 5.33 11.77
CA GLY A 195 7.25 4.45 10.72
C GLY A 195 6.88 4.96 9.32
N ALA A 196 5.62 5.37 9.16
CA ALA A 196 5.10 5.97 7.92
C ALA A 196 5.95 7.16 7.43
N LEU A 197 6.24 8.12 8.32
CA LEU A 197 7.06 9.29 7.99
C LEU A 197 8.52 8.91 7.73
N CYS A 198 9.07 7.95 8.48
CA CYS A 198 10.43 7.46 8.28
C CYS A 198 10.59 6.89 6.87
N ASP A 199 9.75 5.92 6.50
CA ASP A 199 9.86 5.22 5.22
C ASP A 199 9.66 6.18 4.04
N PHE A 200 8.67 7.07 4.14
CA PHE A 200 8.39 8.10 3.15
C PHE A 200 9.54 9.09 2.99
N ALA A 201 10.02 9.68 4.09
CA ALA A 201 11.02 10.75 4.04
C ALA A 201 12.37 10.23 3.55
N LEU A 202 12.79 9.05 4.02
CA LEU A 202 14.04 8.42 3.58
C LEU A 202 14.00 8.09 2.09
N PHE A 203 12.90 7.51 1.59
CA PHE A 203 12.80 7.20 0.17
C PHE A 203 12.79 8.47 -0.68
N LEU A 204 11.93 9.45 -0.35
CA LEU A 204 11.75 10.66 -1.15
C LEU A 204 13.02 11.51 -1.21
N ALA A 205 13.63 11.83 -0.05
CA ALA A 205 14.80 12.70 0.00
C ALA A 205 15.98 12.12 -0.79
N ASN A 206 16.17 10.80 -0.75
CA ASN A 206 17.30 10.17 -1.42
C ASN A 206 17.04 9.87 -2.92
N ASN A 207 15.80 9.90 -3.40
CA ASN A 207 15.47 9.44 -4.76
C ASN A 207 14.80 10.48 -5.67
N HIS A 208 14.21 11.55 -5.14
CA HIS A 208 13.40 12.48 -5.94
C HIS A 208 14.11 13.02 -7.20
N GLU A 209 15.37 13.45 -7.10
CA GLU A 209 16.11 13.95 -8.27
C GLU A 209 16.43 12.85 -9.30
N ALA A 210 16.73 11.64 -8.82
CA ALA A 210 17.09 10.52 -9.68
C ALA A 210 15.84 9.99 -10.42
N LEU A 211 14.68 9.97 -9.75
CA LEU A 211 13.39 9.68 -10.35
C LEU A 211 13.06 10.70 -11.44
N ALA A 212 13.16 12.00 -11.12
CA ALA A 212 12.90 13.08 -12.07
C ALA A 212 13.80 13.01 -13.32
N ARG A 213 15.12 12.79 -13.13
CA ARG A 213 16.08 12.61 -14.24
C ARG A 213 15.76 11.42 -15.15
N ARG A 214 15.03 10.43 -14.65
CA ARG A 214 14.59 9.25 -15.41
C ARG A 214 13.20 9.40 -16.03
N GLY A 215 12.53 10.54 -15.84
CA GLY A 215 11.19 10.77 -16.37
C GLY A 215 10.09 9.98 -15.65
N THR A 216 10.35 9.55 -14.41
CA THR A 216 9.37 8.93 -13.51
C THR A 216 9.19 9.81 -12.26
N GLY A 217 8.43 9.35 -11.27
CA GLY A 217 8.09 10.13 -10.08
C GLY A 217 8.10 9.35 -8.77
N PRO A 218 8.05 10.07 -7.63
CA PRO A 218 7.91 9.46 -6.32
C PRO A 218 6.47 8.96 -6.09
N TYR A 219 6.28 7.65 -6.21
CA TYR A 219 4.98 7.00 -6.12
C TYR A 219 4.84 6.15 -4.87
N PHE A 220 3.65 6.20 -4.25
CA PHE A 220 3.37 5.53 -2.98
C PHE A 220 2.09 4.71 -2.99
N TYR A 221 2.07 3.67 -2.17
CA TYR A 221 0.84 2.98 -1.75
C TYR A 221 0.58 3.30 -0.28
N LEU A 222 -0.62 3.72 0.09
CA LEU A 222 -0.93 4.17 1.46
C LEU A 222 -1.83 3.14 2.16
N PRO A 223 -1.31 2.38 3.15
CA PRO A 223 -2.05 1.30 3.78
C PRO A 223 -2.89 1.75 4.97
N LYS A 224 -3.92 0.94 5.27
CA LYS A 224 -4.69 0.93 6.53
C LYS A 224 -5.21 2.31 6.97
N ILE A 225 -5.59 3.15 6.01
CA ILE A 225 -6.32 4.41 6.26
C ILE A 225 -7.71 4.06 6.80
N GLU A 226 -8.17 4.76 7.84
CA GLU A 226 -9.51 4.57 8.43
C GLU A 226 -10.45 5.76 8.23
N SER A 227 -9.95 6.92 7.77
CA SER A 227 -10.78 8.10 7.49
C SER A 227 -10.15 9.04 6.45
N HIS A 228 -10.96 9.88 5.81
CA HIS A 228 -10.49 10.93 4.91
C HIS A 228 -9.56 11.94 5.60
N LEU A 229 -9.68 12.14 6.91
CA LEU A 229 -8.79 13.03 7.65
C LEU A 229 -7.34 12.50 7.71
N GLU A 230 -7.15 11.19 7.62
CA GLU A 230 -5.82 10.59 7.48
C GLU A 230 -5.27 10.71 6.06
N ALA A 231 -6.14 10.69 5.05
CA ALA A 231 -5.77 11.05 3.68
C ALA A 231 -5.37 12.53 3.58
N ARG A 232 -6.08 13.43 4.30
CA ARG A 232 -5.70 14.84 4.46
C ARG A 232 -4.31 14.98 5.08
N LEU A 233 -4.03 14.23 6.15
CA LEU A 233 -2.70 14.24 6.77
C LEU A 233 -1.60 13.86 5.75
N TRP A 234 -1.82 12.81 4.96
CA TRP A 234 -0.90 12.45 3.88
C TRP A 234 -0.73 13.57 2.85
N ASN A 235 -1.82 14.20 2.43
CA ASN A 235 -1.77 15.32 1.49
C ASN A 235 -0.94 16.49 2.03
N GLU A 236 -1.11 16.84 3.31
CA GLU A 236 -0.32 17.89 3.97
C GLU A 236 1.18 17.52 4.07
N VAL A 237 1.48 16.25 4.37
CA VAL A 237 2.85 15.71 4.37
C VAL A 237 3.48 15.80 2.97
N PHE A 238 2.76 15.44 1.92
CA PHE A 238 3.24 15.53 0.54
C PHE A 238 3.51 16.97 0.12
N LEU A 239 2.60 17.89 0.42
CA LEU A 239 2.76 19.31 0.14
C LEU A 239 4.00 19.87 0.84
N ALA A 240 4.16 19.60 2.13
CA ALA A 240 5.32 20.07 2.90
C ALA A 240 6.65 19.48 2.39
N ALA A 241 6.66 18.20 2.01
CA ALA A 241 7.86 17.57 1.49
C ALA A 241 8.24 18.08 0.08
N GLN A 242 7.24 18.32 -0.78
CA GLN A 242 7.46 18.91 -2.11
C GLN A 242 8.01 20.34 -1.97
N GLU A 243 7.42 21.15 -1.08
CA GLU A 243 7.92 22.49 -0.78
C GLU A 243 9.36 22.45 -0.26
N ALA A 244 9.66 21.58 0.70
CA ALA A 244 10.99 21.48 1.31
C ALA A 244 12.08 21.04 0.33
N LEU A 245 11.74 20.21 -0.67
CA LEU A 245 12.67 19.68 -1.66
C LEU A 245 12.62 20.41 -3.00
N GLY A 246 11.77 21.44 -3.15
CA GLY A 246 11.59 22.15 -4.42
C GLY A 246 10.96 21.29 -5.53
N ILE A 247 10.17 20.28 -5.17
CA ILE A 247 9.42 19.43 -6.10
C ILE A 247 8.10 20.14 -6.43
N ALA A 248 7.65 20.05 -7.67
CA ALA A 248 6.37 20.64 -8.07
C ALA A 248 5.19 19.96 -7.33
N ARG A 249 4.15 20.75 -7.03
CA ARG A 249 2.92 20.24 -6.41
C ARG A 249 2.23 19.23 -7.35
N GLY A 250 1.75 18.12 -6.80
CA GLY A 250 1.11 17.05 -7.55
C GLY A 250 2.08 16.09 -8.24
N THR A 251 3.40 16.24 -8.03
CA THR A 251 4.41 15.30 -8.54
C THR A 251 4.43 13.98 -7.76
N ILE A 252 4.24 14.03 -6.43
CA ILE A 252 4.00 12.82 -5.65
C ILE A 252 2.66 12.22 -6.07
N LYS A 253 2.63 10.91 -6.32
CA LYS A 253 1.38 10.17 -6.57
C LYS A 253 1.20 9.04 -5.57
N ALA A 254 -0.04 8.80 -5.15
CA ALA A 254 -0.38 7.86 -4.10
C ALA A 254 -1.64 7.07 -4.44
N THR A 255 -1.56 5.74 -4.37
CA THR A 255 -2.71 4.84 -4.42
C THR A 255 -3.09 4.46 -2.99
N VAL A 256 -4.36 4.60 -2.60
CA VAL A 256 -4.81 4.27 -1.23
C VAL A 256 -5.42 2.87 -1.19
N LEU A 257 -5.00 2.03 -0.26
CA LEU A 257 -5.65 0.75 -0.03
C LEU A 257 -6.90 0.98 0.81
N ILE A 258 -8.08 0.70 0.24
CA ILE A 258 -9.34 0.74 1.01
C ILE A 258 -9.51 -0.60 1.71
N GLU A 259 -8.58 -0.91 2.60
CA GLU A 259 -8.50 -2.20 3.28
C GLU A 259 -8.95 -2.12 4.74
N THR A 260 -9.70 -1.07 5.09
CA THR A 260 -10.41 -0.97 6.35
C THR A 260 -11.90 -0.78 6.10
N VAL A 261 -12.74 -1.41 6.91
CA VAL A 261 -14.19 -1.31 6.72
C VAL A 261 -14.69 0.13 6.80
N LEU A 262 -14.08 0.97 7.64
CA LEU A 262 -14.47 2.37 7.79
C LEU A 262 -14.10 3.21 6.55
N ALA A 263 -12.95 2.96 5.93
CA ALA A 263 -12.56 3.68 4.72
C ALA A 263 -13.50 3.42 3.53
N ALA A 264 -14.23 2.30 3.51
CA ALA A 264 -15.24 2.05 2.47
C ALA A 264 -16.41 3.05 2.50
N PHE A 265 -16.66 3.71 3.64
CA PHE A 265 -17.69 4.74 3.79
C PHE A 265 -17.21 6.15 3.44
N GLU A 266 -15.92 6.30 3.17
CA GLU A 266 -15.26 7.61 2.97
C GLU A 266 -14.38 7.63 1.71
N MET A 267 -14.61 6.72 0.75
CA MET A 267 -13.76 6.58 -0.45
C MET A 267 -13.67 7.86 -1.26
N ASP A 268 -14.79 8.58 -1.40
CA ASP A 268 -14.88 9.79 -2.22
C ASP A 268 -14.18 10.97 -1.54
N GLU A 269 -14.37 11.09 -0.23
CA GLU A 269 -13.67 12.05 0.62
C GLU A 269 -12.16 11.77 0.65
N ILE A 270 -11.73 10.51 0.74
CA ILE A 270 -10.31 10.11 0.65
C ILE A 270 -9.71 10.58 -0.68
N LEU A 271 -10.40 10.32 -1.80
CA LEU A 271 -9.97 10.80 -3.12
C LEU A 271 -9.95 12.33 -3.19
N TYR A 272 -10.92 13.01 -2.57
CA TYR A 272 -11.01 14.47 -2.57
C TYR A 272 -9.85 15.13 -1.81
N GLU A 273 -9.52 14.61 -0.62
CA GLU A 273 -8.42 15.09 0.21
C GLU A 273 -7.06 14.89 -0.47
N LEU A 274 -6.92 13.84 -1.29
CA LEU A 274 -5.72 13.52 -2.05
C LEU A 274 -5.82 13.92 -3.54
N ARG A 275 -6.81 14.70 -3.98
CA ARG A 275 -7.14 14.83 -5.42
C ARG A 275 -5.98 15.25 -6.31
N GLU A 276 -5.00 16.00 -5.82
CA GLU A 276 -3.82 16.40 -6.61
C GLU A 276 -2.71 15.33 -6.64
N HIS A 277 -2.67 14.48 -5.62
CA HIS A 277 -1.66 13.44 -5.42
C HIS A 277 -2.23 12.03 -5.59
N SER A 278 -3.51 11.85 -5.90
CA SER A 278 -4.12 10.53 -6.03
C SER A 278 -3.67 9.84 -7.32
N ALA A 279 -3.49 8.53 -7.24
CA ALA A 279 -3.37 7.60 -8.36
C ALA A 279 -4.40 6.46 -8.27
N GLY A 280 -5.47 6.64 -7.50
CA GLY A 280 -6.53 5.64 -7.36
C GLY A 280 -6.64 5.00 -5.98
N LEU A 281 -7.52 4.00 -5.92
CA LEU A 281 -7.78 3.18 -4.75
C LEU A 281 -7.53 1.69 -5.09
N ASN A 282 -7.28 0.87 -4.07
CA ASN A 282 -7.09 -0.57 -4.21
C ASN A 282 -8.05 -1.37 -3.32
N CYS A 283 -8.52 -2.50 -3.87
CA CYS A 283 -9.29 -3.51 -3.14
C CYS A 283 -8.40 -4.51 -2.40
N GLY A 284 -8.59 -4.64 -1.08
CA GLY A 284 -7.97 -5.66 -0.24
C GLY A 284 -8.98 -6.70 0.27
N ARG A 285 -8.54 -7.95 0.52
CA ARG A 285 -9.38 -8.99 1.13
C ARG A 285 -9.08 -9.17 2.62
N TRP A 286 -7.86 -9.60 2.97
CA TRP A 286 -7.54 -10.04 4.33
C TRP A 286 -7.59 -8.89 5.34
N ASP A 287 -6.91 -7.79 5.07
CA ASP A 287 -6.99 -6.60 5.92
C ASP A 287 -8.42 -6.05 6.06
N TYR A 288 -9.21 -6.08 4.98
CA TYR A 288 -10.59 -5.60 5.01
C TYR A 288 -11.46 -6.45 5.94
N ILE A 289 -11.40 -7.78 5.83
CA ILE A 289 -12.17 -8.67 6.71
C ILE A 289 -11.62 -8.67 8.14
N PHE A 290 -10.30 -8.52 8.32
CA PHE A 290 -9.68 -8.33 9.63
C PHE A 290 -10.20 -7.05 10.28
N SER A 291 -10.24 -5.95 9.52
CA SER A 291 -10.77 -4.67 9.96
C SER A 291 -12.25 -4.77 10.31
N PHE A 292 -13.05 -5.46 9.50
CA PHE A 292 -14.45 -5.76 9.79
C PHE A 292 -14.61 -6.43 11.16
N ILE A 293 -13.91 -7.54 11.40
CA ILE A 293 -13.93 -8.25 12.68
C ILE A 293 -13.48 -7.33 13.82
N LYS A 294 -12.38 -6.60 13.64
CA LYS A 294 -11.81 -5.70 14.66
C LYS A 294 -12.80 -4.60 15.06
N LYS A 295 -13.46 -3.98 14.09
CA LYS A 295 -14.38 -2.86 14.29
C LYS A 295 -15.71 -3.28 14.92
N PHE A 296 -16.15 -4.51 14.66
CA PHE A 296 -17.40 -5.05 15.20
C PHE A 296 -17.18 -6.19 16.22
N ARG A 297 -16.00 -6.25 16.86
CA ARG A 297 -15.60 -7.36 17.77
C ARG A 297 -16.55 -7.64 18.94
N ASN A 298 -17.34 -6.65 19.36
CA ASN A 298 -18.28 -6.77 20.49
C ASN A 298 -19.71 -7.10 20.04
N ARG A 299 -19.92 -7.36 18.74
CA ARG A 299 -21.23 -7.60 18.15
C ARG A 299 -21.36 -9.05 17.67
N SER A 300 -22.19 -9.82 18.35
CA SER A 300 -22.45 -11.22 17.99
C SER A 300 -23.12 -11.38 16.63
N ASP A 301 -23.84 -10.36 16.16
CA ASP A 301 -24.46 -10.31 14.85
C ASP A 301 -23.46 -9.98 13.71
N PHE A 302 -22.19 -9.73 14.03
CA PHE A 302 -21.10 -9.49 13.08
C PHE A 302 -20.08 -10.64 13.00
N LEU A 303 -20.45 -11.83 13.47
CA LEU A 303 -19.60 -13.01 13.42
C LEU A 303 -19.43 -13.52 11.99
N LEU A 304 -18.18 -13.55 11.49
CA LEU A 304 -17.87 -14.08 10.17
C LEU A 304 -17.64 -15.61 10.21
N PRO A 305 -17.99 -16.35 9.13
CA PRO A 305 -17.65 -17.76 9.00
C PRO A 305 -16.16 -17.96 8.69
N ASP A 306 -15.74 -19.20 8.44
CA ASP A 306 -14.37 -19.53 8.04
C ASP A 306 -13.85 -18.58 6.94
N ARG A 307 -12.73 -17.90 7.20
CA ARG A 307 -12.17 -16.83 6.34
C ARG A 307 -11.98 -17.24 4.88
N ALA A 308 -11.68 -18.52 4.63
CA ALA A 308 -11.51 -19.07 3.29
C ALA A 308 -12.80 -18.96 2.44
N THR A 309 -13.96 -19.06 3.07
CA THR A 309 -15.30 -18.99 2.44
C THR A 309 -15.82 -17.57 2.27
N VAL A 310 -15.20 -16.59 2.93
CA VAL A 310 -15.49 -15.15 2.79
C VAL A 310 -14.77 -14.61 1.56
N THR A 311 -15.20 -15.07 0.37
CA THR A 311 -14.61 -14.70 -0.93
C THR A 311 -15.11 -13.33 -1.42
N MET A 312 -14.43 -12.76 -2.42
CA MET A 312 -14.82 -11.46 -3.02
C MET A 312 -16.21 -11.47 -3.70
N GLU A 313 -16.84 -12.63 -3.85
CA GLU A 313 -18.18 -12.79 -4.42
C GLU A 313 -19.29 -12.66 -3.38
N ARG A 314 -18.96 -12.71 -2.09
CA ARG A 314 -19.93 -12.50 -1.01
C ARG A 314 -20.48 -11.07 -1.06
N HIS A 315 -21.77 -10.91 -0.73
CA HIS A 315 -22.53 -9.66 -0.94
C HIS A 315 -21.79 -8.40 -0.50
N PHE A 316 -21.28 -8.35 0.74
CA PHE A 316 -20.61 -7.15 1.23
C PHE A 316 -19.28 -6.83 0.55
N LEU A 317 -18.48 -7.85 0.18
CA LEU A 317 -17.24 -7.65 -0.56
C LEU A 317 -17.50 -7.29 -2.02
N LYS A 318 -18.52 -7.89 -2.64
CA LYS A 318 -18.95 -7.51 -3.98
C LYS A 318 -19.45 -6.06 -4.00
N SER A 319 -20.25 -5.66 -3.02
CA SER A 319 -20.75 -4.29 -2.87
C SER A 319 -19.62 -3.30 -2.64
N TYR A 320 -18.63 -3.67 -1.83
CA TYR A 320 -17.39 -2.93 -1.64
C TYR A 320 -16.61 -2.73 -2.96
N VAL A 321 -16.42 -3.78 -3.76
CA VAL A 321 -15.77 -3.71 -5.07
C VAL A 321 -16.54 -2.79 -6.02
N ASP A 322 -17.86 -2.97 -6.12
CA ASP A 322 -18.71 -2.20 -7.01
C ASP A 322 -18.71 -0.70 -6.64
N LEU A 323 -18.78 -0.38 -5.35
CA LEU A 323 -18.69 0.98 -4.84
C LEU A 323 -17.32 1.60 -5.14
N LEU A 324 -16.23 0.86 -4.94
CA LEU A 324 -14.87 1.35 -5.19
C LEU A 324 -14.67 1.69 -6.67
N ILE A 325 -15.05 0.79 -7.58
CA ILE A 325 -14.92 1.03 -9.03
C ILE A 325 -15.76 2.24 -9.45
N LYS A 326 -17.03 2.30 -9.05
CA LYS A 326 -17.92 3.44 -9.34
C LYS A 326 -17.31 4.76 -8.85
N THR A 327 -16.81 4.78 -7.61
CA THR A 327 -16.24 5.98 -7.00
C THR A 327 -14.97 6.42 -7.72
N CYS A 328 -14.01 5.51 -7.91
CA CYS A 328 -12.77 5.79 -8.62
C CYS A 328 -13.01 6.34 -10.03
N HIS A 329 -13.81 5.66 -10.85
CA HIS A 329 -14.01 6.03 -12.24
C HIS A 329 -14.79 7.33 -12.40
N ARG A 330 -15.75 7.61 -11.51
CA ARG A 330 -16.42 8.92 -11.44
C ARG A 330 -15.39 10.04 -11.26
N ARG A 331 -14.34 9.81 -10.47
CA ARG A 331 -13.27 10.79 -10.17
C ARG A 331 -12.08 10.73 -11.12
N GLY A 332 -12.11 9.86 -12.14
CA GLY A 332 -11.00 9.66 -13.07
C GLY A 332 -9.76 9.04 -12.42
N ALA A 333 -9.95 8.28 -11.34
CA ALA A 333 -8.90 7.60 -10.58
C ALA A 333 -8.93 6.10 -10.87
N HIS A 334 -7.79 5.42 -10.78
CA HIS A 334 -7.73 3.97 -10.97
C HIS A 334 -8.44 3.20 -9.83
N ALA A 335 -9.12 2.11 -10.16
CA ALA A 335 -9.69 1.12 -9.27
C ALA A 335 -8.90 -0.19 -9.39
N MET A 336 -7.98 -0.44 -8.46
CA MET A 336 -7.13 -1.64 -8.47
C MET A 336 -7.82 -2.83 -7.78
N GLY A 337 -7.71 -4.01 -8.38
CA GLY A 337 -8.20 -5.29 -7.85
C GLY A 337 -7.25 -5.91 -6.81
N GLY A 338 -7.61 -7.11 -6.33
CA GLY A 338 -6.96 -7.75 -5.19
C GLY A 338 -5.77 -8.65 -5.54
N MET A 339 -5.23 -9.29 -4.50
CA MET A 339 -4.06 -10.16 -4.56
C MET A 339 -4.38 -11.57 -5.09
N ALA A 340 -3.55 -12.09 -6.00
CA ALA A 340 -3.34 -13.53 -6.18
C ALA A 340 -1.97 -13.94 -5.59
N ALA A 341 -2.02 -14.60 -4.44
CA ALA A 341 -0.83 -14.98 -3.66
C ALA A 341 -0.27 -16.38 -4.00
N GLN A 342 -0.85 -17.07 -4.98
CA GLN A 342 -0.49 -18.46 -5.28
C GLN A 342 0.96 -18.61 -5.74
N ILE A 343 1.64 -19.60 -5.20
CA ILE A 343 2.97 -20.05 -5.63
C ILE A 343 2.77 -21.25 -6.56
N PRO A 344 3.30 -21.23 -7.80
CA PRO A 344 3.21 -22.38 -8.70
C PRO A 344 3.73 -23.68 -8.07
N ILE A 345 2.94 -24.74 -8.16
CA ILE A 345 3.20 -26.06 -7.55
C ILE A 345 3.94 -26.91 -8.58
N ARG A 346 5.22 -27.19 -8.37
CA ARG A 346 6.07 -27.84 -9.39
C ARG A 346 5.99 -29.36 -9.37
N ASP A 347 5.68 -29.92 -8.22
CA ASP A 347 5.67 -31.34 -7.89
C ASP A 347 4.29 -31.99 -8.06
N ASP A 348 3.22 -31.19 -8.22
CA ASP A 348 1.87 -31.66 -8.52
C ASP A 348 1.23 -30.83 -9.66
N PRO A 349 1.35 -31.29 -10.92
CA PRO A 349 0.80 -30.59 -12.07
C PRO A 349 -0.72 -30.42 -12.04
N GLN A 350 -1.46 -31.38 -11.46
CA GLN A 350 -2.92 -31.33 -11.41
C GLN A 350 -3.39 -30.28 -10.38
N ALA A 351 -2.78 -30.27 -9.19
CA ALA A 351 -3.05 -29.24 -8.19
C ALA A 351 -2.64 -27.85 -8.69
N ASN A 352 -1.52 -27.77 -9.42
CA ASN A 352 -1.07 -26.52 -10.05
C ASN A 352 -2.10 -26.00 -11.05
N GLU A 353 -2.56 -26.82 -12.00
CA GLU A 353 -3.54 -26.38 -13.00
C GLU A 353 -4.84 -25.92 -12.33
N ALA A 354 -5.32 -26.64 -11.32
CA ALA A 354 -6.51 -26.23 -10.57
C ALA A 354 -6.32 -24.87 -9.85
N ALA A 355 -5.13 -24.63 -9.27
CA ALA A 355 -4.81 -23.36 -8.64
C ALA A 355 -4.70 -22.21 -9.66
N MET A 356 -4.01 -22.43 -10.78
CA MET A 356 -3.85 -21.44 -11.85
C MET A 356 -5.19 -21.11 -12.53
N ALA A 357 -6.06 -22.10 -12.70
CA ALA A 357 -7.40 -21.90 -13.22
C ALA A 357 -8.25 -20.99 -12.31
N ARG A 358 -8.15 -21.17 -10.97
CA ARG A 358 -8.80 -20.27 -10.00
C ARG A 358 -8.28 -18.85 -10.10
N VAL A 359 -6.96 -18.65 -10.18
CA VAL A 359 -6.35 -17.32 -10.38
C VAL A 359 -6.90 -16.67 -11.65
N ARG A 360 -6.91 -17.40 -12.78
CA ARG A 360 -7.43 -16.90 -14.05
C ARG A 360 -8.91 -16.48 -13.95
N ALA A 361 -9.73 -17.29 -13.29
CA ALA A 361 -11.16 -17.00 -13.10
C ALA A 361 -11.37 -15.76 -12.21
N ASP A 362 -10.64 -15.64 -11.11
CA ASP A 362 -10.68 -14.48 -10.23
C ASP A 362 -10.24 -13.19 -10.95
N LYS A 363 -9.18 -13.24 -11.76
CA LYS A 363 -8.69 -12.07 -12.52
C LYS A 363 -9.63 -11.68 -13.65
N LEU A 364 -10.27 -12.65 -14.28
CA LEU A 364 -11.32 -12.37 -15.27
C LEU A 364 -12.54 -11.72 -14.63
N ARG A 365 -12.93 -12.14 -13.41
CA ARG A 365 -14.01 -11.47 -12.65
C ARG A 365 -13.65 -10.02 -12.35
N GLU A 366 -12.44 -9.76 -11.86
CA GLU A 366 -11.96 -8.40 -11.56
C GLU A 366 -11.95 -7.52 -12.82
N ALA A 367 -11.38 -8.01 -13.91
CA ALA A 367 -11.35 -7.28 -15.18
C ALA A 367 -12.77 -6.96 -15.69
N ARG A 368 -13.69 -7.94 -15.65
CA ARG A 368 -15.10 -7.73 -16.06
C ARG A 368 -15.88 -6.79 -15.14
N ALA A 369 -15.54 -6.72 -13.86
CA ALA A 369 -16.16 -5.79 -12.93
C ALA A 369 -15.79 -4.33 -13.25
N GLY A 370 -14.66 -4.10 -13.91
CA GLY A 370 -14.18 -2.78 -14.28
C GLY A 370 -12.88 -2.36 -13.59
N HIS A 371 -12.15 -3.25 -12.90
CA HIS A 371 -10.86 -2.88 -12.33
C HIS A 371 -9.84 -2.48 -13.42
N ASP A 372 -8.99 -1.50 -13.16
CA ASP A 372 -7.93 -1.06 -14.10
C ASP A 372 -6.67 -1.93 -14.03
N GLY A 373 -6.55 -2.75 -12.99
CA GLY A 373 -5.45 -3.68 -12.82
C GLY A 373 -5.63 -4.58 -11.61
N THR A 374 -4.65 -5.44 -11.36
CA THR A 374 -4.68 -6.45 -10.30
C THR A 374 -3.31 -6.68 -9.68
N TRP A 375 -3.28 -7.34 -8.51
CA TRP A 375 -2.05 -7.77 -7.84
C TRP A 375 -1.73 -9.27 -7.97
N ILE A 376 -0.44 -9.55 -7.98
CA ILE A 376 0.17 -10.88 -7.80
C ILE A 376 1.33 -10.81 -6.80
N ALA A 377 1.63 -11.92 -6.13
CA ALA A 377 2.79 -12.02 -5.21
C ALA A 377 3.99 -12.78 -5.80
N HIS A 378 3.82 -13.43 -6.96
CA HIS A 378 4.86 -14.27 -7.56
C HIS A 378 5.00 -14.01 -9.07
N PRO A 379 6.23 -13.82 -9.61
CA PRO A 379 6.43 -13.51 -11.04
C PRO A 379 5.83 -14.53 -12.00
N GLY A 380 5.76 -15.80 -11.59
CA GLY A 380 5.15 -16.88 -12.38
C GLY A 380 3.64 -16.71 -12.64
N LEU A 381 2.96 -15.81 -11.94
CA LEU A 381 1.54 -15.51 -12.16
C LEU A 381 1.31 -14.38 -13.17
N ALA A 382 2.37 -13.67 -13.59
CA ALA A 382 2.22 -12.44 -14.36
C ALA A 382 1.44 -12.62 -15.67
N GLN A 383 1.75 -13.68 -16.44
CA GLN A 383 1.01 -13.96 -17.67
C GLN A 383 -0.45 -14.35 -17.39
N ILE A 384 -0.69 -15.22 -16.40
CA ILE A 384 -2.03 -15.69 -16.02
C ILE A 384 -2.93 -14.54 -15.58
N ALA A 385 -2.37 -13.57 -14.86
CA ALA A 385 -3.09 -12.37 -14.43
C ALA A 385 -3.29 -11.36 -15.57
N ARG A 386 -2.31 -11.25 -16.49
CA ARG A 386 -2.37 -10.30 -17.60
C ARG A 386 -3.38 -10.69 -18.66
N GLU A 387 -3.46 -11.97 -19.03
CA GLU A 387 -4.33 -12.46 -20.11
C GLU A 387 -5.81 -12.03 -19.97
N PRO A 388 -6.47 -12.18 -18.80
CA PRO A 388 -7.84 -11.70 -18.63
C PRO A 388 -8.00 -10.19 -18.78
N PHE A 389 -7.03 -9.40 -18.31
CA PHE A 389 -7.06 -7.94 -18.45
C PHE A 389 -6.83 -7.53 -19.92
N ASP A 390 -5.86 -8.13 -20.61
CA ASP A 390 -5.63 -7.87 -22.04
C ASP A 390 -6.90 -8.15 -22.89
N ALA A 391 -7.69 -9.17 -22.50
CA ALA A 391 -8.92 -9.55 -23.20
C ALA A 391 -10.10 -8.60 -22.96
N VAL A 392 -10.23 -8.01 -21.77
CA VAL A 392 -11.36 -7.15 -21.39
C VAL A 392 -11.04 -5.66 -21.52
N MET A 393 -9.78 -5.28 -21.33
CA MET A 393 -9.27 -3.92 -21.28
C MET A 393 -8.33 -3.65 -22.48
N PRO A 394 -8.88 -3.29 -23.65
CA PRO A 394 -8.07 -3.05 -24.86
C PRO A 394 -7.21 -1.78 -24.75
N GLY A 395 -7.62 -0.83 -23.90
CA GLY A 395 -6.87 0.37 -23.59
C GLY A 395 -5.84 0.17 -22.46
N PRO A 396 -5.21 1.25 -21.98
CA PRO A 396 -4.31 1.20 -20.83
C PRO A 396 -5.06 0.96 -19.51
N ASN A 397 -6.34 1.32 -19.44
CA ASN A 397 -7.18 1.27 -18.24
C ASN A 397 -8.67 1.21 -18.63
N GLN A 398 -9.56 1.09 -17.64
CA GLN A 398 -11.02 1.03 -17.74
C GLN A 398 -11.73 2.25 -17.14
N LEU A 399 -11.07 3.41 -17.04
CA LEU A 399 -11.65 4.64 -16.47
C LEU A 399 -12.98 5.08 -17.11
N GLY A 400 -13.29 4.62 -18.34
CA GLY A 400 -14.57 4.84 -19.01
C GLY A 400 -15.74 3.97 -18.52
N VAL A 401 -15.49 2.94 -17.69
CA VAL A 401 -16.50 2.03 -17.15
C VAL A 401 -17.12 2.65 -15.89
N LEU A 402 -18.06 3.58 -16.06
CA LEU A 402 -18.53 4.44 -14.96
C LEU A 402 -19.42 3.74 -13.91
N ARG A 403 -19.93 2.52 -14.19
CA ARG A 403 -20.79 1.74 -13.28
C ARG A 403 -21.99 2.55 -12.74
N ALA A 404 -22.69 3.29 -13.61
CA ALA A 404 -23.80 4.17 -13.21
C ALA A 404 -24.99 3.42 -12.58
N GLU A 405 -25.13 2.14 -12.89
CA GLU A 405 -26.15 1.23 -12.37
C GLU A 405 -25.91 0.77 -10.92
N VAL A 406 -24.68 0.92 -10.40
CA VAL A 406 -24.34 0.49 -9.04
C VAL A 406 -24.95 1.45 -8.03
N ASP A 407 -25.72 0.94 -7.09
CA ASP A 407 -26.24 1.70 -5.94
C ASP A 407 -26.00 0.88 -4.67
N VAL A 408 -24.99 1.29 -3.89
CA VAL A 408 -24.53 0.56 -2.69
C VAL A 408 -24.93 1.36 -1.46
N THR A 409 -25.67 0.72 -0.57
CA THR A 409 -26.07 1.30 0.71
C THR A 409 -25.06 0.98 1.82
N PRO A 410 -25.08 1.72 2.94
CA PRO A 410 -24.31 1.38 4.14
C PRO A 410 -24.52 -0.06 4.61
N ARG A 411 -25.76 -0.57 4.51
CA ARG A 411 -26.11 -1.94 4.89
C ARG A 411 -25.46 -2.99 4.00
N ASP A 412 -25.32 -2.72 2.71
CA ASP A 412 -24.70 -3.65 1.77
C ASP A 412 -23.24 -3.94 2.15
N LEU A 413 -22.51 -2.90 2.59
CA LEU A 413 -21.12 -3.02 3.06
C LEU A 413 -20.98 -3.77 4.39
N LEU A 414 -22.08 -3.95 5.14
CA LEU A 414 -22.09 -4.55 6.47
C LEU A 414 -22.79 -5.90 6.55
N THR A 415 -23.36 -6.38 5.44
CA THR A 415 -24.14 -7.61 5.43
C THR A 415 -23.23 -8.83 5.60
N VAL A 416 -23.31 -9.44 6.78
CA VAL A 416 -22.54 -10.63 7.15
C VAL A 416 -22.92 -11.81 6.26
N PRO A 417 -21.94 -12.49 5.62
CA PRO A 417 -22.22 -13.64 4.79
C PRO A 417 -22.56 -14.88 5.62
N GLU A 418 -23.47 -15.70 5.11
CA GLU A 418 -23.72 -17.04 5.64
C GLU A 418 -22.53 -17.98 5.40
N GLY A 419 -22.28 -18.86 6.36
CA GLY A 419 -21.28 -19.91 6.29
C GLY A 419 -21.08 -20.59 7.65
N GLU A 420 -20.17 -21.56 7.68
CA GLU A 420 -19.86 -22.32 8.89
C GLU A 420 -18.52 -21.91 9.49
N ILE A 421 -18.39 -22.08 10.81
CA ILE A 421 -17.11 -22.07 11.52
C ILE A 421 -16.76 -23.53 11.78
N THR A 422 -15.66 -24.00 11.21
CA THR A 422 -15.29 -25.41 11.27
C THR A 422 -14.01 -25.63 12.08
N GLU A 423 -13.86 -26.81 12.68
CA GLU A 423 -12.61 -27.20 13.33
C GLU A 423 -11.43 -27.14 12.35
N GLY A 424 -11.66 -27.55 11.09
CA GLY A 424 -10.66 -27.51 10.03
C GLY A 424 -10.19 -26.08 9.73
N GLY A 425 -11.13 -25.14 9.60
CA GLY A 425 -10.87 -23.71 9.43
C GLY A 425 -10.08 -23.13 10.59
N LEU A 426 -10.50 -23.40 11.83
CA LEU A 426 -9.81 -22.94 13.05
C LEU A 426 -8.37 -23.47 13.12
N ARG A 427 -8.16 -24.78 12.93
CA ARG A 427 -6.82 -25.37 12.92
C ARG A 427 -5.96 -24.80 11.79
N GLY A 428 -6.55 -24.50 10.65
CA GLY A 428 -5.89 -23.82 9.53
C GLY A 428 -5.38 -22.44 9.94
N CYS A 429 -6.23 -21.61 10.55
CA CYS A 429 -5.85 -20.29 11.07
C CYS A 429 -4.71 -20.38 12.10
N ILE A 430 -4.77 -21.33 13.04
CA ILE A 430 -3.71 -21.53 14.04
C ILE A 430 -2.37 -21.87 13.36
N ARG A 431 -2.36 -22.83 12.42
CA ARG A 431 -1.12 -23.23 11.72
C ARG A 431 -0.50 -22.09 10.92
N VAL A 432 -1.31 -21.36 10.15
CA VAL A 432 -0.82 -20.24 9.34
C VAL A 432 -0.33 -19.12 10.24
N GLY A 433 -1.13 -18.69 11.22
CA GLY A 433 -0.77 -17.59 12.11
C GLY A 433 0.51 -17.84 12.92
N VAL A 434 0.70 -19.06 13.45
CA VAL A 434 1.91 -19.41 14.21
C VAL A 434 3.15 -19.45 13.31
N GLN A 435 3.07 -20.08 12.12
CA GLN A 435 4.22 -20.17 11.21
C GLN A 435 4.59 -18.80 10.62
N TYR A 436 3.60 -17.97 10.30
CA TYR A 436 3.85 -16.61 9.86
C TYR A 436 4.56 -15.80 10.94
N LEU A 437 4.02 -15.81 12.18
CA LEU A 437 4.61 -15.06 13.30
C LEU A 437 6.04 -15.51 13.62
N GLU A 438 6.31 -16.82 13.55
CA GLU A 438 7.64 -17.40 13.74
C GLU A 438 8.65 -16.83 12.72
N SER A 439 8.27 -16.80 11.44
CA SER A 439 9.10 -16.23 10.37
C SER A 439 9.28 -14.72 10.52
N TRP A 440 8.20 -14.00 10.85
CA TRP A 440 8.21 -12.55 11.03
C TRP A 440 9.13 -12.12 12.17
N LEU A 441 9.11 -12.84 13.29
CA LEU A 441 10.01 -12.61 14.43
C LEU A 441 11.48 -12.90 14.09
N ARG A 442 11.75 -13.74 13.09
CA ARG A 442 13.10 -13.97 12.53
C ARG A 442 13.51 -12.95 11.48
N GLY A 443 12.69 -11.94 11.21
CA GLY A 443 12.99 -10.89 10.25
C GLY A 443 12.46 -11.13 8.84
N ASN A 444 11.61 -12.13 8.60
CA ASN A 444 11.00 -12.38 7.29
C ASN A 444 9.47 -12.20 7.33
N GLY A 445 8.95 -11.15 6.68
CA GLY A 445 7.51 -10.87 6.61
C GLY A 445 6.81 -11.40 5.36
N CYS A 446 7.53 -12.04 4.42
CA CYS A 446 6.96 -12.55 3.19
C CYS A 446 7.21 -14.05 3.13
N VAL A 447 6.18 -14.85 3.45
CA VAL A 447 6.38 -16.24 3.89
C VAL A 447 5.63 -17.22 2.99
N PRO A 448 6.33 -18.15 2.31
CA PRO A 448 5.67 -19.20 1.55
C PRO A 448 5.08 -20.25 2.51
N LEU A 449 3.76 -20.30 2.64
CA LEU A 449 3.03 -21.26 3.46
C LEU A 449 1.94 -21.93 2.61
N TYR A 450 1.94 -23.27 2.56
CA TYR A 450 0.91 -24.05 1.85
C TYR A 450 0.63 -23.57 0.42
N HIS A 451 1.70 -23.25 -0.33
CA HIS A 451 1.66 -22.73 -1.71
C HIS A 451 1.02 -21.34 -1.87
N LEU A 452 0.96 -20.55 -0.79
CA LEU A 452 0.60 -19.14 -0.79
C LEU A 452 1.79 -18.32 -0.28
N MET A 453 1.99 -17.14 -0.85
CA MET A 453 2.90 -16.14 -0.31
C MET A 453 2.12 -15.27 0.67
N GLU A 454 2.25 -15.56 1.97
CA GLU A 454 1.52 -14.89 3.03
C GLU A 454 2.29 -13.66 3.56
N ASP A 455 1.55 -12.62 3.92
CA ASP A 455 2.02 -11.44 4.64
C ASP A 455 1.25 -11.29 5.98
N ALA A 456 1.30 -10.13 6.64
CA ALA A 456 0.79 -9.96 8.00
C ALA A 456 -0.74 -9.95 8.15
N ALA A 457 -1.49 -9.70 7.08
CA ALA A 457 -2.94 -9.55 7.09
C ALA A 457 -3.68 -10.90 7.18
#